data_AF-A0A8T6S430-F1
#
_entry.id   AF-A0A8T6S430-F1
#
_cell.length_a   1.000
_cell.length_b   1.000
_cell.length_c   1.000
_cell.angle_alpha   90.00
_cell.angle_beta   90.00
_cell.angle_gamma   90.00
#
_symmetry.space_group_name_H-M   'P 1'
#
loop_
_entity.id
_entity.type
_entity.pdbx_description
1 polymer ?
#
loop_
_entity_poly.entity_id
_entity_poly.type
_entity_poly.pdbx_seq_one_letter_code
_entity_poly.pdbx_strand_id
1 'polypeptide(L)'
;MSIVITGNPGTGKHTIADKIKDVINLPVLDINEFANECGLLEKKDDTNDVDTEKLAKKLQEKITSPHIIVGHLAPYSVSDIPINV
;
A
#
# COMPACT_ATOMS: atom_id res chain seq x y z
N MET A 1 13.19 -6.52 -3.45
CA MET A 1 13.03 -5.94 -2.11
C MET A 1 12.11 -4.71 -2.18
N SER A 2 11.00 -4.70 -1.46
CA SER A 2 10.07 -3.56 -1.38
C SER A 2 10.07 -3.02 0.05
N ILE A 3 9.86 -1.72 0.22
CA ILE A 3 9.85 -1.06 1.54
C ILE A 3 8.41 -0.74 1.90
N VAL A 4 7.99 -1.11 3.10
CA VAL A 4 6.63 -0.86 3.60
C VAL A 4 6.68 0.20 4.69
N ILE A 5 5.92 1.29 4.51
CA ILE A 5 5.77 2.38 5.48
C ILE A 5 4.33 2.38 5.99
N THR A 6 4.16 1.94 7.22
CA THR A 6 2.87 1.83 7.92
C THR A 6 2.82 2.70 9.18
N GLY A 7 1.66 2.73 9.84
CA GLY A 7 1.37 3.55 11.03
C GLY A 7 -0.01 4.21 10.96
N ASN A 8 -0.44 4.81 12.06
CA ASN A 8 -1.78 5.40 12.19
C ASN A 8 -1.98 6.61 11.24
N PRO A 9 -3.22 6.91 10.82
CA PRO A 9 -3.51 8.15 10.09
C PRO A 9 -2.96 9.39 10.82
N GLY A 10 -2.42 10.35 10.07
CA GLY A 10 -1.83 11.57 10.63
C GLY A 10 -0.36 11.47 11.11
N THR A 11 0.28 10.30 11.10
CA THR A 11 1.68 10.14 11.54
C THR A 11 2.75 10.58 10.52
N GLY A 12 2.34 11.13 9.37
CA GLY A 12 3.27 11.62 8.33
C GLY A 12 3.87 10.57 7.41
N LYS A 13 3.27 9.37 7.30
CA LYS A 13 3.75 8.27 6.42
C LYS A 13 3.99 8.71 4.98
N HIS A 14 3.01 9.39 4.38
CA HIS A 14 3.09 9.91 3.02
C HIS A 14 4.25 10.90 2.88
N THR A 15 4.43 11.79 3.85
CA THR A 15 5.53 12.76 3.86
C THR A 15 6.90 12.07 3.87
N ILE A 16 7.06 11.01 4.65
CA ILE A 16 8.31 10.24 4.70
C ILE A 16 8.51 9.43 3.43
N ALA A 17 7.47 8.77 2.91
CA ALA A 17 7.54 8.01 1.66
C ALA A 17 7.97 8.91 0.49
N ASP A 18 7.40 10.10 0.41
CA ASP A 18 7.72 11.09 -0.63
C ASP A 18 9.18 11.53 -0.57
N LYS A 19 9.71 11.78 0.63
CA LYS A 19 11.14 12.11 0.81
C LYS A 19 12.07 10.94 0.50
N ILE A 20 11.67 9.73 0.87
CA ILE A 20 12.49 8.53 0.65
C ILE A 20 12.55 8.21 -0.84
N LYS A 21 11.44 8.36 -1.58
CA LYS A 21 11.37 8.03 -3.02
C LYS A 21 12.50 8.68 -3.83
N ASP A 22 12.86 9.92 -3.50
CA ASP A 22 13.87 10.69 -4.20
C ASP A 22 15.29 10.20 -3.86
N VAL A 23 15.49 9.64 -2.67
CA VAL A 23 16.79 9.12 -2.20
C VAL A 23 17.07 7.73 -2.77
N ILE A 24 16.08 6.84 -2.76
CA ILE A 24 16.23 5.45 -3.23
C ILE A 24 15.75 5.23 -4.67
N ASN A 25 15.22 6.27 -5.32
CA ASN A 25 14.73 6.27 -6.69
C ASN A 25 13.75 5.11 -6.99
N LEU A 26 12.79 4.91 -6.08
CA LEU A 26 11.75 3.89 -6.21
C LEU A 26 10.36 4.54 -6.31
N PRO A 27 9.45 3.99 -7.12
CA PRO A 27 8.07 4.45 -7.19
C PRO A 27 7.34 4.22 -5.85
N VAL A 28 6.49 5.17 -5.48
CA VAL A 28 5.60 5.07 -4.32
C VAL A 28 4.25 4.54 -4.77
N LEU A 29 3.71 3.56 -4.05
CA LEU A 29 2.37 3.02 -4.19
C LEU A 29 1.62 3.25 -2.88
N ASP A 30 0.54 4.03 -2.93
CA ASP A 30 -0.41 4.15 -1.82
C ASP A 30 -1.46 3.05 -1.92
N ILE A 31 -1.55 2.22 -0.88
CA ILE A 31 -2.51 1.12 -0.80
C ILE A 31 -3.95 1.62 -0.78
N ASN A 32 -4.22 2.75 -0.13
CA ASN A 32 -5.57 3.29 -0.03
C ASN A 32 -6.05 3.82 -1.39
N GLU A 33 -5.17 4.53 -2.12
CA GLU A 33 -5.47 4.96 -3.50
C GLU A 33 -5.62 3.76 -4.44
N PHE A 34 -4.72 2.79 -4.35
CA PHE A 34 -4.79 1.57 -5.16
C PHE A 34 -6.06 0.75 -4.90
N ALA A 35 -6.53 0.67 -3.65
CA ALA A 35 -7.79 0.03 -3.31
C ALA A 35 -8.98 0.77 -3.95
N ASN A 36 -8.95 2.09 -3.97
CA ASN A 36 -9.97 2.91 -4.63
C ASN A 36 -9.96 2.68 -6.16
N GLU A 37 -8.79 2.69 -6.78
CA GLU A 37 -8.63 2.42 -8.22
C GLU A 37 -9.15 1.03 -8.62
N CYS A 38 -8.92 0.02 -7.77
CA CYS A 38 -9.39 -1.34 -8.00
C CYS A 38 -10.89 -1.54 -7.70
N GLY A 39 -11.60 -0.51 -7.22
CA GLY A 39 -12.99 -0.61 -6.80
C GLY A 39 -13.19 -1.53 -5.60
N LEU A 40 -12.18 -1.68 -4.75
CA LEU A 40 -12.20 -2.55 -3.56
C LEU A 40 -12.72 -1.84 -2.31
N LEU A 41 -13.16 -0.59 -2.44
CA LEU A 41 -13.82 0.16 -1.37
C LEU A 41 -15.33 -0.11 -1.42
N GLU A 42 -15.83 -0.87 -0.46
CA GLU A 42 -17.27 -0.96 -0.22
C GLU A 42 -17.67 0.17 0.74
N LYS A 43 -18.47 1.12 0.24
CA LYS A 43 -19.13 2.12 1.09
C LYS A 43 -20.24 1.45 1.88
N LYS A 44 -20.04 1.28 3.19
CA LYS A 44 -21.11 0.96 4.14
C LYS A 44 -21.32 2.14 5.05
N ASP A 45 -22.50 2.76 4.95
CA ASP A 45 -22.98 3.85 5.79
C ASP A 45 -21.94 4.98 6.01
N ASP A 46 -21.14 4.92 7.08
CA ASP A 46 -20.14 5.92 7.49
C ASP A 46 -18.67 5.45 7.36
N THR A 47 -18.42 4.22 6.88
CA THR A 47 -17.08 3.63 6.77
C THR A 47 -16.81 3.02 5.39
N ASN A 48 -15.57 3.16 4.90
CA ASN A 48 -15.11 2.43 3.73
C ASN A 48 -14.46 1.13 4.20
N ASP A 49 -15.14 0.00 3.99
CA ASP A 49 -14.54 -1.32 4.20
C ASP A 49 -13.66 -1.68 3.00
N VAL A 50 -12.51 -2.29 3.27
CA VAL A 50 -11.58 -2.79 2.24
C VAL A 50 -11.39 -4.28 2.44
N ASP A 51 -11.65 -5.04 1.38
CA ASP A 51 -11.32 -6.47 1.33
C ASP A 51 -9.81 -6.65 1.20
N THR A 52 -9.15 -6.91 2.33
CA THR A 52 -7.69 -7.02 2.42
C THR A 52 -7.13 -8.21 1.64
N GLU A 53 -7.90 -9.29 1.47
CA GLU A 53 -7.47 -10.48 0.71
C GLU A 53 -7.45 -10.20 -0.79
N LYS A 54 -8.51 -9.57 -1.31
CA LYS A 54 -8.54 -9.15 -2.72
C LYS A 54 -7.48 -8.08 -3.00
N LEU A 55 -7.28 -7.16 -2.07
CA LEU A 55 -6.24 -6.13 -2.17
C LEU A 55 -4.85 -6.76 -2.24
N ALA A 56 -4.56 -7.76 -1.39
CA ALA A 56 -3.29 -8.48 -1.41
C ALA A 56 -3.03 -9.15 -2.76
N LYS A 57 -4.02 -9.84 -3.33
CA LYS A 57 -3.90 -10.46 -4.67
C LYS A 57 -3.64 -9.43 -5.76
N LYS A 58 -4.38 -8.32 -5.75
CA LYS A 58 -4.19 -7.22 -6.72
C LYS A 58 -2.83 -6.55 -6.58
N LEU A 59 -2.35 -6.38 -5.35
CA LEU A 59 -1.01 -5.84 -5.08
C LEU A 59 0.09 -6.78 -5.58
N GLN A 60 -0.05 -8.10 -5.41
CA GLN A 60 0.88 -9.09 -5.98
C GLN A 60 0.89 -9.06 -7.51
N GLU A 61 -0.27 -8.89 -8.16
CA GLU A 61 -0.35 -8.74 -9.62
C GLU A 61 0.31 -7.44 -10.12
N LYS A 62 0.21 -6.35 -9.35
CA LYS A 62 0.70 -5.01 -9.72
C LYS A 62 2.21 -4.84 -9.45
N ILE A 63 2.70 -5.36 -8.33
CA ILE A 63 4.07 -5.14 -7.85
C ILE A 63 4.99 -6.17 -8.48
N THR A 64 5.50 -5.85 -9.66
CA THR A 64 6.47 -6.67 -10.40
C THR A 64 7.92 -6.22 -10.20
N SER A 65 8.12 -5.05 -9.57
CA SER A 65 9.43 -4.45 -9.26
C SER A 65 9.46 -3.90 -7.83
N PRO A 66 10.63 -3.55 -7.27
CA PRO A 66 10.73 -2.83 -6.02
C PRO A 66 9.86 -1.55 -5.98
N HIS A 67 9.04 -1.41 -4.94
CA HIS A 67 8.21 -0.23 -4.68
C HIS A 67 8.33 0.20 -3.21
N ILE A 68 8.05 1.47 -2.95
CA ILE A 68 7.74 1.97 -1.61
C ILE A 68 6.23 1.88 -1.44
N ILE A 69 5.77 1.07 -0.51
CA ILE A 69 4.36 0.84 -0.26
C ILE A 69 3.95 1.63 0.98
N VAL A 70 2.98 2.52 0.85
CA VAL A 70 2.48 3.36 1.95
C VAL A 70 1.03 3.01 2.27
N GLY A 71 0.70 2.99 3.57
CA GLY A 71 -0.69 2.88 4.01
C GLY A 71 -0.83 2.27 5.38
N HIS A 72 -1.91 2.62 6.10
CA HIS A 72 -2.23 1.96 7.37
C HIS A 72 -2.75 0.54 7.18
N LEU A 73 -3.23 0.21 5.96
CA LEU A 73 -3.69 -1.13 5.58
C LEU A 73 -2.55 -2.06 5.16
N ALA A 74 -1.31 -1.56 5.07
CA ALA A 74 -0.16 -2.34 4.63
C ALA A 74 0.08 -3.64 5.44
N PRO A 75 -0.02 -3.64 6.80
CA PRO A 75 0.19 -4.85 7.58
C PRO A 75 -0.82 -5.97 7.26
N TYR A 76 -1.97 -5.64 6.69
CA TYR A 76 -3.06 -6.58 6.42
C TYR A 76 -3.11 -7.04 4.96
N SER A 77 -2.37 -6.39 4.06
CA SER A 77 -2.46 -6.59 2.61
C SER A 77 -1.13 -6.94 1.93
N VAL A 78 -0.01 -6.82 2.64
CA VAL A 78 1.34 -7.01 2.08
C VAL A 78 2.00 -8.31 2.58
N SER A 79 1.34 -9.08 3.44
CA SER A 79 1.86 -10.26 4.14
C SER A 79 2.51 -11.32 3.24
N ASP A 80 2.00 -11.44 2.01
CA ASP A 80 2.39 -12.48 1.04
C ASP A 80 3.06 -11.91 -0.23
N ILE A 81 3.48 -10.63 -0.24
CA ILE A 81 4.24 -10.13 -1.39
C ILE A 81 5.60 -10.83 -1.36
N PRO A 82 5.97 -11.65 -2.36
CA PRO A 82 7.23 -12.36 -2.36
C PRO A 82 8.35 -11.33 -2.28
N ILE A 83 9.00 -11.29 -1.11
CA ILE A 83 10.23 -10.55 -0.93
C ILE A 83 11.28 -11.40 -1.63
N ASN A 84 11.46 -11.21 -2.94
CA ASN A 84 12.62 -11.76 -3.63
C ASN A 84 13.86 -11.11 -2.99
N VAL A 85 14.50 -11.88 -2.11
CA VAL A 85 15.82 -11.67 -1.51
C VAL A 85 16.84 -12.34 -2.41
#